data_AF-A0A972A1C0-F1
#
_entry.id   AF-A0A972A1C0-F1
#
_cell.length_a   1.000
_cell.length_b   1.000
_cell.length_c   1.000
_cell.angle_alpha   90.00
_cell.angle_beta   90.00
_cell.angle_gamma   90.00
#
_symmetry.space_group_name_H-M   'P 1'
#
loop_
_entity.id
_entity.type
_entity.pdbx_description
1 polymer ?
#
loop_
_entity_poly.entity_id
_entity_poly.type
_entity_poly.pdbx_seq_one_letter_code
_entity_poly.pdbx_strand_id
1 'polypeptide(L)'
;MIFCFGLGGIYLLAQIGYVFDTVLVLHDQPNIIEIFNSFESNLSEPHLIKDNLLSLNKDTYTFKFTFLGIFTCLLWILYTVTTRKKYRKGKEYGSARWGTAKEALKLSDKKNKNNNIILTNDIQMSLNTYQTQKNLNVLVIGSSGSGKTRFYVKPNLMQMNTSYIITDPKGELLRSCGKMLEKNGYNVKVFNLINMKNSCNYNPFAYLQDADGKYSDSNVVKLINVLMKNTKKEGQSNGDQFWEDSAEALLLALSFYLIYEGNRNEKNFATVIGYFIFNQMPFEKFIVTWFKMNFNPQKRKFMYMPVFTIIRKEIINDDIKAIRIESEALKKQNKRKPGKNNMSKKCKGAS
;
A
#
# COMPACT_ATOMS: atom_id res chain seq x y z
N MET A 1 20.44 -43.96 1.97
CA MET A 1 21.48 -43.34 2.81
C MET A 1 20.92 -42.87 4.16
N ILE A 2 19.98 -41.92 4.21
CA ILE A 2 19.36 -41.40 5.47
C ILE A 2 18.76 -42.51 6.35
N PHE A 3 18.07 -43.48 5.75
CA PHE A 3 17.43 -44.59 6.48
C PHE A 3 18.44 -45.53 7.18
N CYS A 4 19.59 -45.79 6.55
CA CYS A 4 20.65 -46.63 7.12
C CYS A 4 21.37 -45.94 8.29
N PHE A 5 21.58 -44.62 8.20
CA PHE A 5 22.16 -43.82 9.29
C PHE A 5 21.21 -43.70 10.50
N GLY A 6 19.89 -43.59 10.26
CA GLY A 6 18.90 -43.56 11.34
C GLY A 6 18.81 -44.88 12.10
N LEU A 7 18.73 -46.01 11.40
CA LEU A 7 18.71 -47.34 12.04
C LEU A 7 20.02 -47.67 12.77
N GLY A 8 21.16 -47.31 12.18
CA GLY A 8 22.46 -47.46 12.84
C GLY A 8 22.60 -46.60 14.10
N GLY A 9 22.10 -45.36 14.08
CA GLY A 9 22.09 -44.48 15.25
C GLY A 9 21.18 -44.97 16.38
N ILE A 10 20.01 -45.51 16.05
CA ILE A 10 19.11 -46.13 17.04
C ILE A 10 19.78 -47.36 17.67
N TYR A 11 20.44 -48.20 16.88
CA TYR A 11 21.15 -49.38 17.37
C TYR A 11 22.33 -49.01 18.30
N LEU A 12 23.09 -47.96 17.96
CA LEU A 12 24.18 -47.48 18.81
C LEU A 12 23.67 -46.92 20.15
N LEU A 13 22.52 -46.23 20.16
CA LEU A 13 21.89 -45.79 21.41
C LEU A 13 21.36 -46.96 22.25
N ALA A 14 20.86 -48.02 21.61
CA ALA A 14 20.49 -49.26 22.30
C ALA A 14 21.70 -49.95 22.93
N GLN A 15 22.85 -49.96 22.24
CA GLN A 15 24.11 -50.49 22.77
C GLN A 15 24.60 -49.72 24.00
N ILE A 16 24.56 -48.38 23.94
CA ILE A 16 24.91 -47.54 25.08
C ILE A 16 23.99 -47.84 26.25
N GLY A 17 22.68 -47.91 26.02
CA GLY A 17 21.72 -48.27 27.07
C GLY A 17 21.99 -49.64 27.71
N TYR A 18 22.42 -50.62 26.94
CA TYR A 18 22.77 -51.96 27.45
C TYR A 18 24.04 -51.98 28.29
N VAL A 19 25.06 -51.19 27.93
CA VAL A 19 26.26 -51.00 28.75
C VAL A 19 25.89 -50.35 30.08
N PHE A 20 25.01 -49.35 30.08
CA PHE A 20 24.51 -48.74 31.31
C PHE A 20 23.73 -49.73 32.18
N ASP A 21 22.89 -50.57 31.59
CA ASP A 21 22.18 -51.63 32.32
C ASP A 21 23.16 -52.66 32.93
N THR A 22 24.23 -53.03 32.22
CA THR A 22 25.19 -54.04 32.71
C THR A 22 26.12 -53.47 33.78
N VAL A 23 26.64 -52.25 33.58
CA VAL A 23 27.64 -51.65 34.46
C VAL A 23 27.01 -51.08 35.74
N LEU A 24 25.85 -50.42 35.67
CA LEU A 24 25.18 -49.87 36.86
C LEU A 24 24.52 -50.94 37.73
N VAL A 25 24.13 -52.08 37.17
CA VAL A 25 23.52 -53.19 37.93
C VAL A 25 24.58 -54.05 38.62
N LEU A 26 25.81 -54.12 38.09
CA LEU A 26 26.88 -54.96 38.63
C LEU A 26 27.90 -54.21 39.51
N HIS A 27 28.11 -52.90 39.32
CA HIS A 27 29.14 -52.14 40.03
C HIS A 27 28.61 -50.81 40.61
N ASP A 28 28.76 -50.62 41.92
CA ASP A 28 28.26 -49.46 42.68
C ASP A 28 29.02 -48.15 42.37
N GLN A 29 30.17 -48.22 41.69
CA GLN A 29 30.98 -47.09 41.20
C GLN A 29 31.56 -47.39 39.80
N PRO A 30 30.95 -46.89 38.71
CA PRO A 30 31.36 -47.25 37.36
C PRO A 30 32.66 -46.53 36.94
N ASN A 31 33.67 -47.29 36.51
CA ASN A 31 34.91 -46.74 35.93
C ASN A 31 34.77 -46.59 34.40
N ILE A 32 35.29 -45.50 33.83
CA ILE A 32 35.17 -45.18 32.39
C ILE A 32 35.82 -46.27 31.51
N ILE A 33 36.90 -46.89 32.00
CA ILE A 33 37.63 -47.95 31.29
C ILE A 33 36.76 -49.21 31.16
N GLU A 34 35.96 -49.53 32.17
CA GLU A 34 35.09 -50.72 32.16
C GLU A 34 33.89 -50.54 31.24
N ILE A 35 33.32 -49.33 31.23
CA ILE A 35 32.26 -48.95 30.27
C ILE A 35 32.76 -49.15 28.84
N PHE A 36 33.99 -48.71 28.55
CA PHE A 36 34.57 -48.81 27.22
C PHE A 36 34.83 -50.27 26.80
N ASN A 37 35.39 -51.07 27.70
CA ASN A 37 35.65 -52.49 27.44
C ASN A 37 34.33 -53.28 27.24
N SER A 38 33.29 -52.99 28.03
CA SER A 38 31.96 -53.60 27.87
C SER A 38 31.30 -53.18 26.56
N PHE A 39 31.49 -51.92 26.14
CA PHE A 39 31.01 -51.45 24.84
C PHE A 39 31.68 -52.18 23.68
N GLU A 40 33.00 -52.41 23.75
CA GLU A 40 33.77 -53.12 22.73
C GLU A 40 33.38 -54.60 22.62
N SER A 41 33.16 -55.28 23.75
CA SER A 41 32.65 -56.66 23.76
C SER A 41 31.24 -56.75 23.15
N ASN A 42 30.38 -55.78 23.47
CA ASN A 42 29.00 -55.74 22.98
C ASN A 42 28.88 -55.44 21.47
N LEU A 43 29.89 -54.81 20.88
CA LEU A 43 29.99 -54.64 19.42
C LEU A 43 30.22 -55.97 18.69
N SER A 44 30.87 -56.92 19.36
CA SER A 44 31.22 -58.23 18.82
C SER A 44 30.08 -59.25 18.94
N GLU A 45 29.11 -59.01 19.84
CA GLU A 45 27.99 -59.92 20.13
C GLU A 45 26.60 -59.26 19.98
N PRO A 46 26.09 -59.13 18.75
CA PRO A 46 24.85 -58.38 18.46
C PRO A 46 23.55 -59.08 18.91
N HIS A 47 23.60 -60.31 19.41
CA HIS A 47 22.43 -61.08 19.83
C HIS A 47 21.94 -60.66 21.22
N LEU A 48 22.84 -60.31 22.14
CA LEU A 48 22.53 -59.90 23.53
C LEU A 48 21.65 -58.64 23.61
N ILE A 49 21.85 -57.70 22.67
CA ILE A 49 21.08 -56.46 22.58
C ILE A 49 19.65 -56.73 22.12
N LYS A 50 19.46 -57.72 21.22
CA LYS A 50 18.13 -58.08 20.70
C LYS A 50 17.28 -58.70 21.79
N ASP A 51 17.86 -59.55 22.62
CA ASP A 51 17.14 -60.25 23.69
C ASP A 51 16.66 -59.28 24.78
N ASN A 52 17.49 -58.28 25.14
CA ASN A 52 17.10 -57.23 26.10
C ASN A 52 16.19 -56.15 25.53
N LEU A 53 16.21 -55.94 24.21
CA LEU A 53 15.27 -55.05 23.55
C LEU A 53 13.88 -55.71 23.38
N LEU A 54 13.84 -57.02 23.12
CA LEU A 54 12.61 -57.81 22.95
C LEU A 54 11.93 -58.20 24.26
N SER A 55 12.68 -58.20 25.38
CA SER A 55 12.11 -58.47 26.71
C SER A 55 11.17 -57.35 27.20
N LEU A 56 11.12 -56.20 26.51
CA LEU A 56 10.16 -55.10 26.72
C LEU A 56 10.02 -54.61 28.16
N ASN A 57 11.07 -54.74 28.97
CA ASN A 57 11.09 -54.20 30.32
C ASN A 57 11.27 -52.68 30.28
N LYS A 58 10.30 -51.91 30.80
CA LYS A 58 10.28 -50.44 30.71
C LYS A 58 11.29 -49.76 31.63
N ASP A 59 11.78 -50.46 32.65
CA ASP A 59 12.66 -49.89 33.66
C ASP A 59 14.13 -49.86 33.24
N THR A 60 14.50 -50.68 32.24
CA THR A 60 15.87 -50.76 31.71
C THR A 60 16.26 -49.50 30.94
N TYR A 61 17.53 -49.12 31.05
CA TYR A 61 18.12 -48.00 30.33
C TYR A 61 18.16 -48.30 28.82
N THR A 62 18.35 -49.56 28.40
CA THR A 62 18.27 -50.01 27.00
C THR A 62 16.97 -49.57 26.34
N PHE A 63 15.82 -49.76 27.00
CA PHE A 63 14.53 -49.35 26.45
C PHE A 63 14.40 -47.83 26.37
N LYS A 64 14.80 -47.10 27.43
CA LYS A 64 14.75 -45.62 27.49
C LYS A 64 15.60 -44.95 26.42
N PHE A 65 16.84 -45.40 26.23
CA PHE A 65 17.75 -44.85 25.22
C PHE A 65 17.32 -45.21 23.79
N THR A 66 16.77 -46.40 23.56
CA THR A 66 16.24 -46.78 22.24
C THR A 66 15.02 -45.92 21.88
N PHE A 67 14.12 -45.67 22.84
CA PHE A 67 12.96 -44.80 22.62
C PHE A 67 13.37 -43.35 22.33
N LEU A 68 14.38 -42.83 23.04
CA LEU A 68 14.98 -41.51 22.75
C LEU A 68 15.58 -41.45 21.33
N GLY A 69 16.26 -42.51 20.89
CA GLY A 69 16.80 -42.63 19.53
C GLY A 69 15.71 -42.63 18.46
N ILE A 70 14.62 -43.35 18.68
CA ILE A 70 13.46 -43.36 17.78
C ILE A 70 12.81 -41.97 17.75
N PHE A 71 12.60 -41.35 18.91
CA PHE A 71 11.99 -40.03 19.02
C PHE A 71 12.81 -38.94 18.30
N THR A 72 14.12 -38.92 18.49
CA THR A 72 15.02 -37.98 17.80
C THR A 72 15.07 -38.23 16.29
N CYS A 73 15.06 -39.49 15.85
CA CYS A 73 14.93 -39.83 14.42
C CYS A 73 13.61 -39.34 13.83
N LEU A 74 12.48 -39.51 14.55
CA LEU A 74 11.17 -39.00 14.13
C LEU A 74 11.15 -37.48 14.03
N LEU A 75 11.72 -36.77 15.01
CA LEU A 75 11.84 -35.31 14.96
C LEU A 75 12.71 -34.85 13.78
N TRP A 76 13.80 -35.56 13.48
CA TRP A 76 14.65 -35.26 12.33
C TRP A 76 13.94 -35.51 10.99
N ILE A 77 13.17 -36.60 10.87
CA ILE A 77 12.34 -36.86 9.70
C ILE A 77 11.28 -35.76 9.55
N LEU A 78 10.60 -35.40 10.64
CA LEU A 78 9.60 -34.33 10.63
C LEU A 78 10.22 -32.99 10.21
N TYR A 79 11.38 -32.65 10.77
CA TYR A 79 12.14 -31.46 10.38
C TYR A 79 12.51 -31.49 8.90
N THR A 80 13.05 -32.59 8.39
CA THR A 80 13.48 -32.70 6.98
C THR A 80 12.31 -32.76 5.99
N VAL A 81 11.12 -33.15 6.41
CA VAL A 81 9.89 -33.12 5.60
C VAL A 81 9.25 -31.73 5.61
N THR A 82 9.17 -31.09 6.78
CA THR A 82 8.58 -29.75 6.94
C THR A 82 9.45 -28.65 6.35
N THR A 83 10.78 -28.78 6.41
CA THR A 83 11.73 -27.80 5.85
C THR A 83 12.06 -28.03 4.38
N ARG A 84 11.35 -28.91 3.66
CA ARG A 84 11.51 -29.10 2.21
C ARG A 84 11.04 -27.86 1.45
N LYS A 85 11.95 -26.92 1.30
CA LYS A 85 11.79 -25.80 0.37
C LYS A 85 12.04 -26.28 -1.05
N LYS A 86 11.26 -25.78 -2.01
CA LYS A 86 11.38 -26.09 -3.44
C LYS A 86 12.59 -25.35 -4.04
N TYR A 87 13.80 -25.81 -3.74
CA TYR A 87 15.03 -25.30 -4.33
C TYR A 87 15.40 -26.07 -5.61
N ARG A 88 15.90 -25.37 -6.63
CA ARG A 88 16.54 -25.99 -7.79
C ARG A 88 18.04 -26.09 -7.49
N LYS A 89 18.44 -27.15 -6.77
CA LYS A 89 19.86 -27.37 -6.42
C LYS A 89 20.69 -27.57 -7.68
N GLY A 90 21.85 -26.90 -7.76
CA GLY A 90 22.76 -26.98 -8.91
C GLY A 90 22.29 -26.29 -10.19
N LYS A 91 21.30 -25.39 -10.10
CA LYS A 91 20.85 -24.56 -11.24
C LYS A 91 20.96 -23.09 -10.86
N GLU A 92 21.88 -22.39 -11.52
CA GLU A 92 22.07 -20.95 -11.39
C GLU A 92 21.03 -20.16 -12.22
N TYR A 93 21.19 -18.82 -12.21
CA TYR A 93 20.40 -17.90 -13.03
C TYR A 93 20.42 -18.32 -14.51
N GLY A 94 19.30 -18.10 -15.21
CA GLY A 94 19.19 -18.44 -16.64
C GLY A 94 18.74 -19.88 -16.95
N SER A 95 18.41 -20.71 -15.95
CA SER A 95 17.86 -22.06 -16.17
C SER A 95 16.41 -22.12 -16.69
N ALA A 96 15.98 -21.06 -17.39
CA ALA A 96 14.69 -20.97 -18.04
C ALA A 96 14.58 -22.04 -19.14
N ARG A 97 13.39 -22.63 -19.26
CA ARG A 97 13.08 -23.58 -20.34
C ARG A 97 11.66 -23.36 -20.80
N TRP A 98 11.36 -23.84 -21.99
CA TRP A 98 9.98 -23.94 -22.45
C TRP A 98 9.14 -24.77 -21.49
N GLY A 99 7.95 -24.26 -21.20
CA GLY A 99 6.95 -24.96 -20.39
C GLY A 99 6.35 -26.13 -21.16
N THR A 100 5.93 -27.16 -20.44
CA THR A 100 5.19 -28.28 -21.04
C THR A 100 3.69 -28.05 -21.01
N ALA A 101 2.92 -28.67 -21.91
CA ALA A 101 1.46 -28.56 -21.91
C ALA A 101 0.83 -28.99 -20.57
N LYS A 102 1.40 -30.01 -19.91
CA LYS A 102 0.96 -30.45 -18.57
C LYS A 102 1.16 -29.36 -17.51
N GLU A 103 2.20 -28.54 -17.63
CA GLU A 103 2.45 -27.41 -16.73
C GLU A 103 1.48 -26.26 -17.01
N ALA A 104 1.19 -25.97 -18.28
CA ALA A 104 0.18 -24.98 -18.66
C ALA A 104 -1.21 -25.35 -18.13
N LEU A 105 -1.62 -26.62 -18.22
CA LEU A 105 -2.89 -27.13 -17.71
C LEU A 105 -3.02 -27.06 -16.17
N LYS A 106 -1.92 -26.91 -15.43
CA LYS A 106 -1.96 -26.69 -13.98
C LYS A 106 -2.28 -25.24 -13.62
N LEU A 107 -2.04 -24.31 -14.55
CA LEU A 107 -2.31 -22.89 -14.36
C LEU A 107 -3.79 -22.55 -14.60
N SER A 108 -4.47 -23.30 -15.47
CA SER A 108 -5.89 -23.09 -15.79
C SER A 108 -6.84 -23.68 -14.76
N ASP A 109 -7.95 -23.01 -14.51
CA ASP A 109 -9.14 -23.57 -13.87
C ASP A 109 -9.83 -24.52 -14.87
N LYS A 110 -9.89 -25.80 -14.50
CA LYS A 110 -10.51 -26.85 -15.31
C LYS A 110 -12.01 -26.96 -15.08
N LYS A 111 -12.51 -26.52 -13.93
CA LYS A 111 -13.92 -26.62 -13.56
C LYS A 111 -14.72 -25.53 -14.25
N ASN A 112 -14.21 -24.30 -14.24
CA ASN A 112 -14.86 -23.17 -14.87
C ASN A 112 -13.91 -22.47 -15.85
N LYS A 113 -14.12 -22.69 -17.15
CA LYS A 113 -13.31 -22.08 -18.21
C LYS A 113 -13.41 -20.55 -18.23
N ASN A 114 -14.54 -19.99 -17.78
CA ASN A 114 -14.72 -18.53 -17.74
C ASN A 114 -13.92 -17.89 -16.60
N ASN A 115 -13.44 -18.66 -15.63
CA ASN A 115 -12.65 -18.19 -14.49
C ASN A 115 -11.14 -18.12 -14.80
N ASN A 116 -10.79 -17.93 -16.07
CA ASN A 116 -9.41 -17.89 -16.54
C ASN A 116 -9.13 -16.62 -17.33
N ILE A 117 -7.91 -16.11 -17.22
CA ILE A 117 -7.30 -15.16 -18.16
C ILE A 117 -6.80 -15.94 -19.36
N ILE A 118 -7.21 -15.52 -20.56
CA ILE A 118 -6.74 -16.10 -21.82
C ILE A 118 -5.40 -15.46 -22.18
N LEU A 119 -4.34 -16.28 -22.25
CA LEU A 119 -3.01 -15.84 -22.69
C LEU A 119 -2.76 -16.25 -24.14
N THR A 120 -3.05 -17.51 -24.47
CA THR A 120 -3.00 -18.07 -25.82
C THR A 120 -4.14 -19.08 -26.01
N ASN A 121 -4.24 -19.71 -27.18
CA ASN A 121 -5.22 -20.79 -27.42
C ASN A 121 -5.03 -21.97 -26.45
N ASP A 122 -3.78 -22.29 -26.09
CA ASP A 122 -3.43 -23.45 -25.29
C ASP A 122 -3.13 -23.12 -23.82
N ILE A 123 -2.86 -21.85 -23.52
CA ILE A 123 -2.43 -21.40 -22.20
C ILE A 123 -3.44 -20.41 -21.62
N GLN A 124 -3.96 -20.79 -20.46
CA GLN A 124 -4.88 -20.00 -19.67
C GLN A 124 -4.43 -19.98 -18.21
N MET A 125 -4.73 -18.90 -17.50
CA MET A 125 -4.37 -18.74 -16.10
C MET A 125 -5.61 -18.49 -15.25
N SER A 126 -5.84 -19.33 -14.25
CA SER A 126 -6.95 -19.19 -13.29
C SER A 126 -6.84 -17.88 -12.54
N LEU A 127 -7.99 -17.20 -12.39
CA LEU A 127 -8.11 -16.02 -11.53
C LEU A 127 -7.94 -16.37 -10.04
N ASN A 128 -8.05 -17.66 -9.67
CA ASN A 128 -7.80 -18.10 -8.31
C ASN A 128 -6.29 -18.20 -8.03
N THR A 129 -5.73 -17.14 -7.44
CA THR A 129 -4.31 -17.05 -7.10
C THR A 129 -3.87 -18.02 -6.01
N TYR A 130 -4.77 -18.52 -5.16
CA TYR A 130 -4.44 -19.57 -4.19
C TYR A 130 -4.14 -20.90 -4.89
N GLN A 131 -4.87 -21.20 -5.99
CA GLN A 131 -4.62 -22.38 -6.80
C GLN A 131 -3.31 -22.27 -7.56
N THR A 132 -3.05 -21.13 -8.19
CA THR A 132 -1.88 -20.96 -9.08
C THR A 132 -0.61 -20.58 -8.34
N GLN A 133 -0.72 -19.93 -7.17
CA GLN A 133 0.38 -19.30 -6.45
C GLN A 133 1.17 -18.31 -7.33
N LYS A 134 0.48 -17.66 -8.27
CA LYS A 134 1.04 -16.68 -9.22
C LYS A 134 0.28 -15.36 -9.13
N ASN A 135 0.96 -14.27 -9.47
CA ASN A 135 0.30 -13.00 -9.72
C ASN A 135 -0.45 -13.04 -11.06
N LEU A 136 -1.46 -12.18 -11.19
CA LEU A 136 -2.29 -12.07 -12.40
C LEU A 136 -1.82 -10.94 -13.33
N ASN A 137 -0.67 -10.34 -13.05
CA ASN A 137 -0.16 -9.23 -13.84
C ASN A 137 0.44 -9.78 -15.14
N VAL A 138 -0.06 -9.30 -16.28
CA VAL A 138 0.37 -9.74 -17.60
C VAL A 138 0.95 -8.56 -18.36
N LEU A 139 2.19 -8.71 -18.83
CA LEU A 139 2.85 -7.78 -19.74
C LEU A 139 2.78 -8.34 -21.17
N VAL A 140 2.08 -7.63 -22.06
CA VAL A 140 1.96 -8.00 -23.47
C VAL A 140 2.82 -7.07 -24.33
N ILE A 141 3.91 -7.62 -24.88
CA ILE A 141 4.84 -6.89 -25.74
C ILE A 141 4.56 -7.25 -27.20
N GLY A 142 4.54 -6.25 -28.08
CA GLY A 142 4.42 -6.46 -29.52
C GLY A 142 4.53 -5.15 -30.28
N SER A 143 4.93 -5.22 -31.56
CA SER A 143 5.01 -4.07 -32.45
C SER A 143 3.65 -3.42 -32.71
N SER A 144 3.64 -2.22 -33.30
CA SER A 144 2.39 -1.64 -33.80
C SER A 144 1.77 -2.57 -34.85
N GLY A 145 0.45 -2.72 -34.84
CA GLY A 145 -0.26 -3.63 -35.77
C GLY A 145 -0.19 -5.12 -35.42
N SER A 146 0.56 -5.54 -34.40
CA SER A 146 0.69 -6.96 -34.00
C SER A 146 -0.59 -7.60 -33.44
N GLY A 147 -1.69 -6.85 -33.36
CA GLY A 147 -3.00 -7.35 -32.92
C GLY A 147 -3.18 -7.48 -31.42
N LYS A 148 -2.38 -6.82 -30.57
CA LYS A 148 -2.51 -6.85 -29.08
C LYS A 148 -3.96 -6.66 -28.61
N THR A 149 -4.64 -5.65 -29.14
CA THR A 149 -6.05 -5.36 -28.81
C THR A 149 -6.99 -6.46 -29.25
N ARG A 150 -6.80 -7.00 -30.47
CA ARG A 150 -7.69 -8.01 -31.07
C ARG A 150 -7.51 -9.40 -30.46
N PHE A 151 -6.28 -9.80 -30.16
CA PHE A 151 -5.95 -11.16 -29.74
C PHE A 151 -5.87 -11.34 -28.22
N TYR A 152 -5.54 -10.28 -27.48
CA TYR A 152 -5.46 -10.37 -26.01
C TYR A 152 -6.59 -9.61 -25.32
N VAL A 153 -6.73 -8.31 -25.59
CA VAL A 153 -7.66 -7.44 -24.84
C VAL A 153 -9.12 -7.82 -25.09
N LYS A 154 -9.54 -7.91 -26.37
CA LYS A 154 -10.94 -8.22 -26.72
C LYS A 154 -11.40 -9.59 -26.20
N PRO A 155 -10.67 -10.71 -26.39
CA PRO A 155 -11.11 -12.00 -25.86
C PRO A 155 -11.29 -12.01 -24.35
N ASN A 156 -10.34 -11.43 -23.60
CA ASN A 156 -10.46 -11.33 -22.14
C ASN A 156 -11.64 -10.44 -21.70
N LEU A 157 -11.92 -9.36 -22.42
CA LEU A 157 -13.08 -8.50 -22.15
C LEU A 157 -14.41 -9.20 -22.47
N MET A 158 -14.43 -9.99 -23.53
CA MET A 158 -15.61 -10.75 -23.97
C MET A 158 -15.92 -11.95 -23.07
N GLN A 159 -14.96 -12.42 -22.26
CA GLN A 159 -15.24 -13.42 -21.23
C GLN A 159 -16.17 -12.91 -20.13
N MET A 160 -16.18 -11.60 -19.86
CA MET A 160 -17.10 -10.96 -18.91
C MET A 160 -17.10 -11.63 -17.53
N ASN A 161 -15.93 -11.98 -17.03
CA ASN A 161 -15.73 -12.74 -15.80
C ASN A 161 -15.45 -11.87 -14.56
N THR A 162 -15.08 -10.60 -14.74
CA THR A 162 -14.74 -9.68 -13.65
C THR A 162 -15.13 -8.23 -13.98
N SER A 163 -14.94 -7.32 -13.02
CA SER A 163 -15.05 -5.88 -13.26
C SER A 163 -13.82 -5.35 -14.01
N TYR A 164 -14.05 -4.52 -15.03
CA TYR A 164 -12.98 -3.99 -15.88
C TYR A 164 -12.81 -2.48 -15.71
N ILE A 165 -11.55 -2.03 -15.64
CA ILE A 165 -11.14 -0.63 -15.82
C ILE A 165 -10.20 -0.61 -17.02
N ILE A 166 -10.55 0.15 -18.05
CA ILE A 166 -9.87 0.11 -19.35
C ILE A 166 -9.47 1.52 -19.77
N THR A 167 -8.20 1.68 -20.13
CA THR A 167 -7.70 2.88 -20.79
C THR A 167 -7.84 2.71 -22.31
N ASP A 168 -8.82 3.38 -22.91
CA ASP A 168 -9.13 3.28 -24.34
C ASP A 168 -8.89 4.62 -25.07
N PRO A 169 -7.63 4.98 -25.39
CA PRO A 169 -7.30 6.26 -26.00
C PRO A 169 -7.94 6.47 -27.38
N LYS A 170 -8.33 5.38 -28.08
CA LYS A 170 -8.93 5.43 -29.42
C LYS A 170 -10.45 5.25 -29.41
N GLY A 171 -11.05 4.94 -28.25
CA GLY A 171 -12.47 4.61 -28.15
C GLY A 171 -12.88 3.36 -28.95
N GLU A 172 -11.94 2.48 -29.33
CA GLU A 172 -12.24 1.31 -30.16
C GLU A 172 -12.89 0.19 -29.33
N LEU A 173 -12.43 0.00 -28.10
CA LEU A 173 -12.93 -1.04 -27.20
C LEU A 173 -14.34 -0.73 -26.76
N LEU A 174 -14.62 0.53 -26.40
CA LEU A 174 -15.99 0.95 -26.06
C LEU A 174 -16.94 0.76 -27.25
N ARG A 175 -16.54 1.14 -28.46
CA ARG A 175 -17.38 0.99 -29.66
C ARG A 175 -17.65 -0.47 -30.02
N SER A 176 -16.67 -1.35 -29.86
CA SER A 176 -16.79 -2.76 -30.25
C SER A 176 -17.41 -3.65 -29.18
N CYS A 177 -17.09 -3.44 -27.90
CA CYS A 177 -17.50 -4.33 -26.80
C CYS A 177 -18.49 -3.67 -25.83
N GLY A 178 -18.65 -2.34 -25.83
CA GLY A 178 -19.48 -1.64 -24.84
C GLY A 178 -20.94 -2.11 -24.82
N LYS A 179 -21.60 -2.16 -25.99
CA LYS A 179 -22.98 -2.67 -26.09
C LYS A 179 -23.12 -4.14 -25.68
N MET A 180 -22.09 -4.95 -25.91
CA MET A 180 -22.09 -6.35 -25.47
C MET A 180 -22.02 -6.43 -23.95
N LEU A 181 -21.17 -5.62 -23.29
CA LEU A 181 -21.08 -5.57 -21.84
C LEU A 181 -22.41 -5.12 -21.22
N GLU A 182 -23.02 -4.04 -21.73
CA GLU A 182 -24.32 -3.55 -21.25
C GLU A 182 -25.41 -4.62 -21.34
N LYS A 183 -25.48 -5.33 -22.47
CA LYS A 183 -26.45 -6.43 -22.68
C LYS A 183 -26.26 -7.59 -21.72
N ASN A 184 -25.06 -7.79 -21.19
CA ASN A 184 -24.75 -8.83 -20.21
C ASN A 184 -24.78 -8.30 -18.77
N GLY A 185 -25.43 -7.16 -18.52
CA GLY A 185 -25.69 -6.65 -17.18
C GLY A 185 -24.59 -5.77 -16.58
N TYR A 186 -23.57 -5.40 -17.36
CA TYR A 186 -22.54 -4.48 -16.87
C TYR A 186 -23.03 -3.03 -16.88
N ASN A 187 -22.76 -2.30 -15.79
CA ASN A 187 -22.93 -0.86 -15.74
C ASN A 187 -21.71 -0.16 -16.37
N VAL A 188 -21.78 0.08 -17.68
CA VAL A 188 -20.68 0.73 -18.41
C VAL A 188 -20.67 2.23 -18.12
N LYS A 189 -19.58 2.70 -17.50
CA LYS A 189 -19.31 4.13 -17.28
C LYS A 189 -18.13 4.59 -18.13
N VAL A 190 -18.26 5.76 -18.75
CA VAL A 190 -17.27 6.30 -19.67
C VAL A 190 -16.73 7.60 -19.13
N PHE A 191 -15.42 7.67 -18.91
CA PHE A 191 -14.73 8.91 -18.56
C PHE A 191 -14.01 9.44 -19.79
N ASN A 192 -14.66 10.37 -20.51
CA ASN A 192 -14.15 10.95 -21.75
C ASN A 192 -13.59 12.36 -21.50
N LEU A 193 -12.28 12.52 -21.72
CA LEU A 193 -11.57 13.79 -21.56
C LEU A 193 -11.57 14.66 -22.82
N ILE A 194 -11.90 14.10 -23.99
CA ILE A 194 -11.94 14.82 -25.27
C ILE A 194 -13.31 15.46 -25.45
N ASN A 195 -14.37 14.64 -25.37
CA ASN A 195 -15.75 15.12 -25.43
C ASN A 195 -16.43 14.94 -24.09
N MET A 196 -16.29 15.97 -23.24
CA MET A 196 -16.85 15.97 -21.89
C MET A 196 -18.38 15.86 -21.86
N LYS A 197 -19.09 16.25 -22.94
CA LYS A 197 -20.56 16.10 -23.02
C LYS A 197 -21.01 14.64 -23.00
N ASN A 198 -20.15 13.74 -23.50
CA ASN A 198 -20.41 12.30 -23.56
C ASN A 198 -19.65 11.54 -22.45
N SER A 199 -19.23 12.23 -21.40
CA SER A 199 -18.54 11.66 -20.24
C SER A 199 -19.53 11.52 -19.09
N CYS A 200 -19.35 10.54 -18.22
CA CYS A 200 -20.10 10.42 -16.96
C CYS A 200 -19.72 11.49 -15.92
N ASN A 201 -18.77 12.38 -16.25
CA ASN A 201 -18.11 13.32 -15.37
C ASN A 201 -17.44 12.63 -14.17
N TYR A 202 -16.49 13.30 -13.54
CA TYR A 202 -15.82 12.78 -12.35
C TYR A 202 -15.56 13.93 -11.40
N ASN A 203 -16.03 13.76 -10.16
CA ASN A 203 -15.71 14.67 -9.07
C ASN A 203 -15.07 13.86 -7.92
N PRO A 204 -13.75 13.99 -7.69
CA PRO A 204 -13.05 13.22 -6.67
C PRO A 204 -13.54 13.54 -5.25
N PHE A 205 -14.04 14.75 -5.00
CA PHE A 205 -14.60 15.14 -3.70
C PHE A 205 -15.81 14.31 -3.28
N ALA A 206 -16.52 13.69 -4.24
CA ALA A 206 -17.62 12.79 -3.96
C ALA A 206 -17.17 11.44 -3.36
N TYR A 207 -15.88 11.11 -3.45
CA TYR A 207 -15.30 9.82 -3.05
C TYR A 207 -14.33 9.93 -1.87
N LEU A 208 -14.37 11.05 -1.14
CA LEU A 208 -13.50 11.29 0.03
C LEU A 208 -14.12 10.79 1.35
N GLN A 209 -15.36 10.32 1.30
CA GLN A 209 -16.07 9.77 2.46
C GLN A 209 -15.69 8.31 2.70
N ASP A 210 -15.52 7.94 3.96
CA ASP A 210 -15.34 6.56 4.39
C ASP A 210 -16.69 5.80 4.37
N ALA A 211 -16.67 4.50 4.73
CA ALA A 211 -17.85 3.64 4.71
C ALA A 211 -19.03 4.18 5.56
N ASP A 212 -18.72 4.94 6.61
CA ASP A 212 -19.69 5.57 7.50
C ASP A 212 -20.23 6.92 6.98
N GLY A 213 -19.85 7.34 5.77
CA GLY A 213 -20.27 8.61 5.16
C GLY A 213 -19.55 9.85 5.69
N LYS A 214 -18.59 9.68 6.61
CA LYS A 214 -17.76 10.77 7.15
C LYS A 214 -16.55 11.02 6.23
N TYR A 215 -16.19 12.29 6.03
CA TYR A 215 -14.96 12.62 5.30
C TYR A 215 -13.72 12.15 6.06
N SER A 216 -12.78 11.56 5.32
CA SER A 216 -11.51 11.08 5.85
C SER A 216 -10.39 12.03 5.50
N ASP A 217 -9.73 12.61 6.50
CA ASP A 217 -8.60 13.50 6.27
C ASP A 217 -7.49 12.82 5.44
N SER A 218 -7.29 11.51 5.67
CA SER A 218 -6.35 10.69 4.90
C SER A 218 -6.68 10.65 3.41
N ASN A 219 -7.97 10.59 3.04
CA ASN A 219 -8.39 10.54 1.64
C ASN A 219 -8.21 11.90 0.96
N VAL A 220 -8.42 13.00 1.68
CA VAL A 220 -8.13 14.37 1.19
C VAL A 220 -6.65 14.51 0.88
N VAL A 221 -5.79 14.12 1.82
CA VAL A 221 -4.34 14.15 1.64
C VAL A 221 -3.92 13.30 0.45
N LYS A 222 -4.42 12.06 0.35
CA LYS A 222 -4.15 11.18 -0.80
C LYS A 222 -4.56 11.82 -2.13
N LEU A 223 -5.73 12.45 -2.20
CA LEU A 223 -6.21 13.12 -3.40
C LEU A 223 -5.24 14.22 -3.86
N ILE A 224 -4.83 15.10 -2.94
CA ILE A 224 -3.92 16.20 -3.27
C ILE A 224 -2.54 15.68 -3.63
N ASN A 225 -2.01 14.69 -2.92
CA ASN A 225 -0.70 14.12 -3.22
C ASN A 225 -0.68 13.45 -4.59
N VAL A 226 -1.76 12.73 -4.95
CA VAL A 226 -1.91 12.15 -6.30
C VAL A 226 -1.96 13.25 -7.35
N LEU A 227 -2.68 14.35 -7.11
CA LEU A 227 -2.73 15.48 -8.04
C LEU A 227 -1.34 16.10 -8.23
N MET A 228 -0.66 16.46 -7.14
CA MET A 228 0.68 17.07 -7.17
C MET A 228 1.69 16.17 -7.86
N LYS A 229 1.70 14.87 -7.53
CA LYS A 229 2.61 13.90 -8.15
C LYS A 229 2.42 13.79 -9.66
N ASN A 230 1.17 13.81 -10.14
CA ASN A 230 0.88 13.73 -11.58
C ASN A 230 1.14 15.04 -12.35
N THR A 231 1.35 16.16 -11.66
CA THR A 231 1.76 17.42 -12.29
C THR A 231 3.27 17.58 -12.42
N LYS A 232 4.07 16.76 -11.74
CA LYS A 232 5.52 16.73 -11.87
C LYS A 232 5.90 16.01 -13.18
N LYS A 233 6.65 16.66 -14.06
CA LYS A 233 7.16 16.02 -15.29
C LYS A 233 8.27 15.04 -14.93
N GLU A 234 8.22 13.82 -15.48
CA GLU A 234 9.31 12.86 -15.35
C GLU A 234 10.62 13.45 -15.92
N GLY A 235 11.68 13.49 -15.10
CA GLY A 235 12.99 13.98 -15.51
C GLY A 235 13.22 15.49 -15.33
N GLN A 236 12.27 16.24 -14.77
CA GLN A 236 12.53 17.63 -14.37
C GLN A 236 13.41 17.62 -13.12
N SER A 237 14.60 18.21 -13.19
CA SER A 237 15.47 18.44 -12.03
C SER A 237 14.65 19.17 -10.97
N ASN A 238 14.65 18.66 -9.73
CA ASN A 238 14.00 19.26 -8.56
C ASN A 238 14.03 20.79 -8.65
N GLY A 239 12.92 21.39 -9.07
CA GLY A 239 12.70 22.80 -8.80
C GLY A 239 12.66 22.99 -7.29
N ASP A 240 12.78 24.23 -6.82
CA ASP A 240 12.74 24.55 -5.39
C ASP A 240 11.55 23.86 -4.71
N GLN A 241 11.88 22.84 -3.90
CA GLN A 241 10.93 22.02 -3.15
C GLN A 241 9.99 22.89 -2.30
N PHE A 242 10.46 24.06 -1.88
CA PHE A 242 9.67 25.09 -1.22
C PHE A 242 8.39 25.47 -1.96
N TRP A 243 8.43 25.70 -3.28
CA TRP A 243 7.25 26.09 -4.05
C TRP A 243 6.27 24.93 -4.22
N GLU A 244 6.79 23.71 -4.32
CA GLU A 244 5.98 22.51 -4.40
C GLU A 244 5.26 22.22 -3.09
N ASP A 245 6.00 22.26 -1.97
CA ASP A 245 5.47 22.06 -0.62
C ASP A 245 4.45 23.16 -0.26
N SER A 246 4.73 24.41 -0.64
CA SER A 246 3.81 25.53 -0.43
C SER A 246 2.52 25.37 -1.25
N ALA A 247 2.62 24.93 -2.50
CA ALA A 247 1.45 24.68 -3.35
C ALA A 247 0.61 23.51 -2.83
N GLU A 248 1.26 22.43 -2.38
CA GLU A 248 0.60 21.28 -1.76
C GLU A 248 -0.13 21.69 -0.48
N ALA A 249 0.54 22.41 0.43
CA ALA A 249 -0.06 22.91 1.67
C ALA A 249 -1.26 23.83 1.41
N LEU A 250 -1.18 24.71 0.42
CA LEU A 250 -2.28 25.60 0.05
C LEU A 250 -3.48 24.82 -0.52
N LEU A 251 -3.23 23.85 -1.41
CA LEU A 251 -4.28 23.01 -1.98
C LEU A 251 -4.95 22.15 -0.92
N LEU A 252 -4.19 21.62 0.04
CA LEU A 252 -4.71 20.91 1.20
C LEU A 252 -5.62 21.82 2.03
N ALA A 253 -5.12 23.00 2.43
CA ALA A 253 -5.87 23.94 3.25
C ALA A 253 -7.22 24.33 2.60
N LEU A 254 -7.20 24.67 1.32
CA LEU A 254 -8.42 25.02 0.58
C LEU A 254 -9.38 23.83 0.41
N SER A 255 -8.85 22.63 0.20
CA SER A 255 -9.67 21.42 0.04
C SER A 255 -10.32 21.00 1.36
N PHE A 256 -9.58 21.07 2.47
CA PHE A 256 -10.13 20.87 3.81
C PHE A 256 -11.21 21.89 4.12
N TYR A 257 -10.92 23.17 3.91
CA TYR A 257 -11.89 24.24 4.09
C TYR A 257 -13.20 23.96 3.33
N LEU A 258 -13.10 23.60 2.05
CA LEU A 258 -14.26 23.28 1.22
C LEU A 258 -15.02 22.04 1.69
N ILE A 259 -14.35 21.06 2.28
CA ILE A 259 -14.98 19.85 2.83
C ILE A 259 -15.74 20.16 4.11
N TYR A 260 -15.19 20.99 4.99
CA TYR A 260 -15.79 21.35 6.28
C TYR A 260 -16.94 22.34 6.13
N GLU A 261 -16.76 23.41 5.35
CA GLU A 261 -17.73 24.52 5.26
C GLU A 261 -18.57 24.51 3.97
N GLY A 262 -18.05 23.92 2.90
CA GLY A 262 -18.70 23.98 1.59
C GLY A 262 -19.98 23.16 1.52
N ASN A 263 -20.92 23.62 0.70
CA ASN A 263 -22.09 22.82 0.34
C ASN A 263 -21.71 21.69 -0.62
N ARG A 264 -22.53 20.63 -0.70
CA ARG A 264 -22.27 19.47 -1.57
C ARG A 264 -21.98 19.84 -3.04
N ASN A 265 -22.65 20.86 -3.57
CA ASN A 265 -22.48 21.32 -4.95
C ASN A 265 -21.19 22.11 -5.15
N GLU A 266 -20.66 22.72 -4.08
CA GLU A 266 -19.46 23.54 -4.11
C GLU A 266 -18.19 22.71 -3.98
N LYS A 267 -18.28 21.50 -3.38
CA LYS A 267 -17.20 20.53 -3.20
C LYS A 267 -16.71 19.97 -4.53
N ASN A 268 -15.94 20.76 -5.27
CA ASN A 268 -15.31 20.40 -6.54
C ASN A 268 -14.06 21.25 -6.77
N PHE A 269 -13.19 20.80 -7.68
CA PHE A 269 -11.95 21.52 -7.98
C PHE A 269 -12.15 22.90 -8.63
N ALA A 270 -13.27 23.14 -9.33
CA ALA A 270 -13.52 24.47 -9.89
C ALA A 270 -13.68 25.52 -8.78
N THR A 271 -14.29 25.16 -7.65
CA THR A 271 -14.36 26.02 -6.46
C THR A 271 -13.00 26.20 -5.80
N VAL A 272 -12.20 25.13 -5.65
CA VAL A 272 -10.84 25.22 -5.07
C VAL A 272 -9.98 26.19 -5.88
N ILE A 273 -9.99 26.07 -7.21
CA ILE A 273 -9.29 26.98 -8.11
C ILE A 273 -9.91 28.38 -8.07
N GLY A 274 -11.23 28.50 -7.94
CA GLY A 274 -11.91 29.76 -7.72
C GLY A 274 -11.35 30.52 -6.52
N TYR A 275 -11.22 29.86 -5.36
CA TYR A 275 -10.61 30.46 -4.18
C TYR A 275 -9.18 30.95 -4.41
N PHE A 276 -8.38 30.18 -5.16
CA PHE A 276 -7.04 30.61 -5.54
C PHE A 276 -7.03 31.88 -6.39
N ILE A 277 -7.86 31.94 -7.43
CA ILE A 277 -7.96 33.10 -8.34
C ILE A 277 -8.44 34.35 -7.60
N PHE A 278 -9.45 34.21 -6.73
CA PHE A 278 -9.95 35.34 -5.94
C PHE A 278 -8.90 35.90 -4.99
N ASN A 279 -8.02 35.05 -4.45
CA ASN A 279 -6.98 35.48 -3.53
C ASN A 279 -5.87 36.29 -4.23
N GLN A 280 -5.66 36.07 -5.53
CA GLN A 280 -4.69 36.83 -6.34
C GLN A 280 -5.27 38.13 -6.94
N MET A 281 -6.57 38.41 -6.79
CA MET A 281 -7.16 39.62 -7.35
C MET A 281 -6.84 40.87 -6.51
N PRO A 282 -6.46 41.99 -7.16
CA PRO A 282 -6.50 43.30 -6.52
C PRO A 282 -7.90 43.58 -5.95
N PHE A 283 -7.97 44.24 -4.80
CA PHE A 283 -9.21 44.39 -4.03
C PHE A 283 -10.34 45.05 -4.86
N GLU A 284 -10.00 46.01 -5.72
CA GLU A 284 -10.92 46.71 -6.61
C GLU A 284 -11.51 45.77 -7.65
N LYS A 285 -10.68 44.90 -8.23
CA LYS A 285 -11.09 43.90 -9.22
C LYS A 285 -11.94 42.80 -8.57
N PHE A 286 -11.61 42.45 -7.33
CA PHE A 286 -12.41 41.55 -6.51
C PHE A 286 -13.81 42.12 -6.26
N ILE A 287 -13.95 43.37 -5.80
CA ILE A 287 -15.26 43.99 -5.54
C ILE A 287 -16.12 44.01 -6.80
N VAL A 288 -15.56 44.41 -7.94
CA VAL A 288 -16.30 44.44 -9.22
C VAL A 288 -16.70 43.04 -9.67
N THR A 289 -15.83 42.05 -9.52
CA THR A 289 -16.13 40.65 -9.90
C THR A 289 -17.17 40.02 -8.97
N TRP A 290 -17.04 40.25 -7.67
CA TRP A 290 -17.99 39.83 -6.65
C TRP A 290 -19.38 40.46 -6.88
N PHE A 291 -19.45 41.76 -7.18
CA PHE A 291 -20.70 42.42 -7.54
C PHE A 291 -21.31 41.81 -8.82
N LYS A 292 -20.52 41.62 -9.88
CA LYS A 292 -21.01 41.05 -11.14
C LYS A 292 -21.53 39.62 -10.99
N MET A 293 -20.94 38.83 -10.09
CA MET A 293 -21.37 37.46 -9.82
C MET A 293 -22.60 37.38 -8.92
N ASN A 294 -22.70 38.26 -7.90
CA ASN A 294 -23.78 38.22 -6.93
C ASN A 294 -25.01 39.06 -7.31
N PHE A 295 -24.88 40.03 -8.22
CA PHE A 295 -25.97 40.92 -8.65
C PHE A 295 -26.48 40.68 -10.08
N ASN A 296 -26.00 39.66 -10.80
CA ASN A 296 -26.58 39.28 -12.10
C ASN A 296 -27.63 38.16 -11.93
N PRO A 297 -28.94 38.43 -12.15
CA PRO A 297 -30.02 37.49 -11.84
C PRO A 297 -29.93 36.16 -12.59
N GLN A 298 -29.35 36.17 -13.79
CA GLN A 298 -29.24 35.01 -14.69
C GLN A 298 -28.05 34.09 -14.38
N LYS A 299 -27.09 34.53 -13.53
CA LYS A 299 -25.86 33.78 -13.18
C LYS A 299 -25.78 33.37 -11.71
N ARG A 300 -26.90 33.45 -10.96
CA ARG A 300 -27.00 32.94 -9.59
C ARG A 300 -26.90 31.42 -9.57
N LYS A 301 -25.68 30.88 -9.60
CA LYS A 301 -25.41 29.45 -9.41
C LYS A 301 -24.32 29.15 -8.38
N PHE A 302 -23.61 30.17 -7.89
CA PHE A 302 -22.57 30.02 -6.88
C PHE A 302 -22.64 31.18 -5.90
N MET A 303 -23.05 30.88 -4.67
CA MET A 303 -23.03 31.84 -3.57
C MET A 303 -21.66 31.76 -2.90
N TYR A 304 -20.64 32.39 -3.51
CA TYR A 304 -19.36 32.53 -2.83
C TYR A 304 -19.45 33.68 -1.84
N MET A 305 -19.65 33.37 -0.56
CA MET A 305 -19.22 34.27 0.50
C MET A 305 -17.70 34.12 0.62
N PRO A 306 -16.90 35.13 0.27
CA PRO A 306 -15.45 35.04 0.35
C PRO A 306 -15.06 35.04 1.82
N VAL A 307 -14.60 33.89 2.30
CA VAL A 307 -14.23 33.64 3.70
C VAL A 307 -13.04 34.46 4.14
N PHE A 308 -12.15 34.80 3.20
CA PHE A 308 -11.11 35.77 3.43
C PHE A 308 -11.65 37.20 3.62
N THR A 309 -12.89 37.54 3.27
CA THR A 309 -13.49 38.82 3.69
C THR A 309 -13.83 38.81 5.18
N ILE A 310 -14.15 37.66 5.77
CA ILE A 310 -14.33 37.52 7.22
C ILE A 310 -12.97 37.54 7.91
N ILE A 311 -12.05 36.67 7.49
CA ILE A 311 -10.70 36.59 8.08
C ILE A 311 -9.94 37.91 7.92
N ARG A 312 -10.00 38.56 6.75
CA ARG A 312 -9.36 39.87 6.52
C ARG A 312 -10.07 41.00 7.26
N LYS A 313 -11.40 40.93 7.49
CA LYS A 313 -12.09 41.87 8.39
C LYS A 313 -11.65 41.70 9.84
N GLU A 314 -11.47 40.47 10.30
CA GLU A 314 -10.99 40.18 11.65
C GLU A 314 -9.56 40.69 11.84
N ILE A 315 -8.65 40.37 10.91
CA ILE A 315 -7.26 40.86 10.94
C ILE A 315 -7.20 42.39 10.87
N ILE A 316 -7.94 43.02 9.94
CA ILE A 316 -7.99 44.49 9.84
C ILE A 316 -8.58 45.13 11.11
N ASN A 317 -9.59 44.50 11.73
CA ASN A 317 -10.17 45.02 12.97
C ASN A 317 -9.20 44.92 14.16
N ASP A 318 -8.39 43.86 14.21
CA ASP A 318 -7.37 43.70 15.25
C ASP A 318 -6.21 44.68 15.06
N ASP A 319 -5.77 44.92 13.81
CA ASP A 319 -4.79 45.95 13.49
C ASP A 319 -5.30 47.37 13.82
N ILE A 320 -6.56 47.67 13.50
CA ILE A 320 -7.20 48.95 13.85
C ILE A 320 -7.31 49.12 15.38
N LYS A 321 -7.63 48.04 16.11
CA LYS A 321 -7.62 48.07 17.59
C LYS A 321 -6.23 48.34 18.14
N ALA A 322 -5.20 47.69 17.60
CA ALA A 322 -3.81 47.89 18.02
C ALA A 322 -3.36 49.35 17.81
N ILE A 323 -3.63 49.92 16.63
CA ILE A 323 -3.33 51.32 16.30
C ILE A 323 -4.07 52.27 17.25
N ARG A 324 -5.33 51.98 17.60
CA ARG A 324 -6.14 52.81 18.49
C ARG A 324 -5.57 52.82 19.91
N ILE A 325 -5.16 51.66 20.43
CA ILE A 325 -4.51 51.52 21.74
C ILE A 325 -3.19 52.30 21.78
N GLU A 326 -2.36 52.20 20.74
CA GLU A 326 -1.09 52.91 20.65
C GLU A 326 -1.29 54.44 20.59
N SER A 327 -2.31 54.90 19.86
CA SER A 327 -2.69 56.32 19.79
C SER A 327 -3.16 56.87 21.15
N GLU A 328 -3.85 56.06 21.96
CA GLU A 328 -4.31 56.44 23.30
C GLU A 328 -3.15 56.44 24.31
N ALA A 329 -2.21 55.52 24.18
CA ALA A 329 -0.98 55.50 24.98
C ALA A 329 -0.12 56.75 24.72
N LEU A 330 0.03 57.16 23.46
CA LEU A 330 0.74 58.38 23.07
C LEU A 330 0.04 59.65 23.59
N LYS A 331 -1.29 59.72 23.53
CA LYS A 331 -2.07 60.83 24.14
C LYS A 331 -1.89 60.90 25.65
N LYS A 332 -1.80 59.77 26.35
CA LYS A 332 -1.50 59.72 27.80
C LYS A 332 -0.08 60.15 28.12
N GLN A 333 0.91 59.81 27.29
CA GLN A 333 2.29 60.30 27.46
C GLN A 333 2.39 61.81 27.23
N ASN A 334 1.72 62.35 26.21
CA ASN A 334 1.73 63.80 25.94
C ASN A 334 0.98 64.62 27.02
N LYS A 335 -0.04 64.05 27.68
CA LYS A 335 -0.69 64.68 28.84
C LYS A 335 0.17 64.68 30.11
N ARG A 336 1.23 63.87 30.18
CA ARG A 336 2.14 63.79 31.35
C ARG A 336 3.37 64.72 31.25
N LYS A 337 3.55 65.47 30.16
CA LYS A 337 4.57 66.53 30.10
C LYS A 337 3.92 67.88 30.50
N PRO A 338 4.18 68.41 31.71
CA PRO A 338 3.77 69.77 32.04
C PRO A 338 4.59 70.78 31.25
N GLY A 339 3.92 71.79 30.69
CA GLY A 339 4.53 72.85 29.92
C GLY A 339 5.51 73.69 30.74
N LYS A 340 6.69 73.94 30.16
CA LYS A 340 7.56 75.07 30.53
C LYS A 340 7.43 76.16 29.47
N ASN A 341 6.55 77.13 29.72
CA ASN A 341 6.73 78.54 29.34
C ASN A 341 7.64 79.17 30.42
N ASN A 342 8.54 80.15 30.25
CA ASN A 342 8.85 81.19 29.26
C ASN A 342 10.29 81.69 29.60
N MET A 343 11.06 82.23 28.64
CA MET A 343 11.58 83.62 28.72
C MET A 343 12.58 84.02 27.62
N SER A 344 12.48 85.31 27.27
CA SER A 344 13.42 86.18 26.53
C SER A 344 13.35 86.08 25.00
N LYS A 345 12.72 87.06 24.32
CA LYS A 345 13.09 88.47 24.04
C LYS A 345 13.73 88.58 22.65
N LYS A 346 13.03 89.34 21.79
CA LYS A 346 13.51 90.31 20.79
C LYS A 346 14.73 89.92 19.94
N CYS A 347 14.53 89.86 18.63
CA CYS A 347 15.16 90.82 17.71
C CYS A 347 14.32 90.96 16.43
N LYS A 348 14.14 92.24 16.04
CA LYS A 348 13.52 92.71 14.80
C LYS A 348 14.59 92.87 13.71
N GLY A 349 14.13 92.86 12.46
CA GLY A 349 14.83 93.41 11.29
C GLY A 349 15.47 92.33 10.43
N ALA A 350 15.51 92.41 9.11
CA ALA A 350 14.99 93.37 8.14
C ALA A 350 15.03 92.66 6.77
N SER A 351 14.31 93.24 5.80
CA SER A 351 14.25 92.94 4.36
C SER A 351 13.73 91.57 3.92
#